data_AF-A0A131YV75-F1
#
_entry.id   AF-A0A131YV75-F1
#
_cell.length_a   1.000
_cell.length_b   1.000
_cell.length_c   1.000
_cell.angle_alpha   90.00
_cell.angle_beta   90.00
_cell.angle_gamma   90.00
#
_symmetry.space_group_name_H-M   'P 1'
#
loop_
_entity.id
_entity.type
_entity.pdbx_description
1 polymer ?
#
loop_
_entity_poly.entity_id
_entity_poly.type
_entity_poly.pdbx_seq_one_letter_code
_entity_poly.pdbx_strand_id
1 'polypeptide(L)'
;MHSPHGRGAFQQMVRTEECMEPGGSCSNLVQSSRCVQKYNLHRLVVWTRQEGIHMDTFRLPVACSCYVGKADRKATQLRRGPGRT
;
A
#
# COMPACT_ATOMS: atom_id res chain seq x y z
N MET A 1 -3.12 34.74 -34.48
CA MET A 1 -2.32 33.52 -34.36
C MET A 1 -2.89 32.66 -33.24
N HIS A 2 -3.64 31.60 -33.57
CA HIS A 2 -4.12 30.61 -32.61
C HIS A 2 -2.99 29.62 -32.31
N SER A 3 -2.64 29.45 -31.03
CA SER A 3 -1.70 28.41 -30.59
C SER A 3 -2.53 27.25 -30.05
N PRO A 4 -2.49 26.04 -30.64
CA PRO A 4 -3.43 24.96 -30.29
C PRO A 4 -3.03 24.15 -29.04
N HIS A 5 -1.98 24.53 -28.31
CA HIS A 5 -1.56 23.82 -27.09
C HIS A 5 -1.25 24.80 -25.97
N GLY A 6 -1.98 24.64 -24.85
CA GLY A 6 -1.86 25.44 -23.64
C GLY A 6 -0.45 25.33 -23.04
N ARG A 7 0.29 26.42 -23.08
CA ARG A 7 1.63 26.54 -22.48
C ARG A 7 1.50 26.71 -20.97
N GLY A 8 1.44 25.60 -20.24
CA GLY A 8 1.59 25.54 -18.79
C GLY A 8 2.80 24.70 -18.42
N ALA A 9 3.47 25.02 -17.31
CA ALA A 9 4.42 24.12 -16.68
C ALA A 9 3.63 23.11 -15.82
N PHE A 10 3.76 21.82 -16.11
CA PHE A 10 3.05 20.75 -15.41
C PHE A 10 4.04 19.97 -14.53
N GLN A 11 3.68 19.75 -13.27
CA GLN A 11 4.43 18.90 -12.35
C GLN A 11 3.66 17.62 -12.09
N GLN A 12 4.35 16.49 -12.16
CA GLN A 12 3.79 15.18 -11.84
C GLN A 12 4.29 14.74 -10.46
N MET A 13 3.45 14.93 -9.44
CA MET A 13 3.72 14.48 -8.07
C MET A 13 2.94 13.21 -7.77
N VAL A 14 3.60 12.23 -7.13
CA VAL A 14 2.94 11.03 -6.64
C VAL A 14 3.16 10.94 -5.13
N ARG A 15 2.08 10.79 -4.38
CA ARG A 15 2.15 10.50 -2.94
C ARG A 15 2.47 9.03 -2.75
N THR A 16 3.52 8.76 -1.96
CA THR A 16 3.92 7.41 -1.56
C THR A 16 3.65 7.20 -0.09
N GLU A 17 3.28 5.98 0.28
CA GLU A 17 3.15 5.56 1.69
C GLU A 17 3.83 4.22 1.90
N GLU A 18 4.90 4.22 2.70
CA GLU A 18 5.76 3.08 2.95
C GLU A 18 5.66 2.63 4.42
N CYS A 19 5.64 1.32 4.63
CA CYS A 19 5.74 0.74 5.97
C CYS A 19 7.12 1.05 6.56
N MET A 20 7.16 1.57 7.78
CA MET A 20 8.43 1.73 8.51
C MET A 20 9.12 0.39 8.78
N GLU A 21 8.34 -0.64 9.13
CA GLU A 21 8.82 -2.00 9.36
C GLU A 21 7.94 -3.03 8.62
N PRO A 22 8.18 -3.26 7.32
CA PRO A 22 7.46 -4.29 6.57
C PRO A 22 7.67 -5.67 7.19
N GLY A 23 6.58 -6.42 7.40
CA GLY A 23 6.62 -7.75 8.04
C GLY A 23 6.68 -7.72 9.57
N GLY A 24 6.95 -6.57 10.19
CA GLY A 24 6.91 -6.39 11.64
C GLY A 24 5.50 -6.55 12.22
N SER A 25 5.40 -6.88 13.51
CA SER A 25 4.10 -6.98 14.18
C SER A 25 3.41 -5.63 14.28
N CYS A 26 2.08 -5.63 14.16
CA CYS A 26 1.32 -4.39 14.23
C CYS A 26 1.23 -3.89 15.68
N SER A 27 1.31 -2.58 15.87
CA SER A 27 1.13 -1.95 17.18
C SER A 27 -0.25 -2.25 17.77
N ASN A 28 -0.31 -2.51 19.08
CA ASN A 28 -1.56 -2.70 19.84
C ASN A 28 -2.38 -3.94 19.44
N LEU A 29 -1.77 -4.94 18.81
CA LEU A 29 -2.40 -6.24 18.54
C LEU A 29 -1.74 -7.35 19.34
N VAL A 30 -2.56 -8.11 20.07
CA VAL A 30 -2.13 -9.28 20.86
C VAL A 30 -2.02 -10.53 19.98
N GLN A 31 -2.67 -10.53 18.80
CA GLN A 31 -2.67 -11.66 17.87
C GLN A 31 -1.49 -11.60 16.90
N SER A 32 -1.12 -12.76 16.35
CA SER A 32 -0.13 -12.85 15.27
C SER A 32 -0.56 -11.93 14.11
N SER A 33 0.22 -10.88 13.91
CA SER A 33 -0.06 -9.84 12.94
C SER A 33 1.23 -9.43 12.25
N ARG A 34 1.10 -8.87 11.04
CA ARG A 34 2.23 -8.33 10.29
C ARG A 34 1.82 -7.13 9.44
N CYS A 35 2.67 -6.12 9.38
CA CYS A 35 2.55 -5.00 8.45
C CYS A 35 2.84 -5.48 7.02
N VAL A 36 1.94 -5.15 6.08
CA VAL A 36 2.06 -5.53 4.68
C VAL A 36 2.04 -4.28 3.82
N GLN A 37 3.14 -4.06 3.09
CA GLN A 37 3.24 -2.98 2.11
C GLN A 37 2.27 -3.24 0.95
N LYS A 38 1.46 -2.23 0.63
CA LYS A 38 0.58 -2.23 -0.54
C LYS A 38 1.21 -1.41 -1.64
N TYR A 39 1.07 -1.91 -2.86
CA TYR A 39 1.57 -1.25 -4.06
C TYR A 39 0.42 -1.06 -5.03
N ASN A 40 0.49 0.02 -5.81
CA ASN A 40 -0.39 0.24 -6.95
C ASN A 40 0.47 0.52 -8.20
N LEU A 41 -0.15 0.37 -9.36
CA LEU A 41 0.46 0.69 -10.65
C LEU A 41 0.04 2.10 -11.06
N HIS A 42 1.01 2.99 -11.18
CA HIS A 42 0.80 4.37 -11.60
C HIS A 42 1.33 4.57 -13.02
N ARG A 43 0.50 5.14 -13.90
CA ARG A 43 0.90 5.52 -15.25
C ARG A 43 1.46 6.93 -15.22
N LEU A 44 2.74 7.09 -15.52
CA LEU A 44 3.45 8.36 -15.48
C LEU A 44 3.99 8.75 -16.85
N VAL A 45 4.18 10.06 -17.07
CA VAL A 45 4.85 10.57 -18.26
C VAL A 45 6.36 10.49 -18.02
N VAL A 46 7.07 9.87 -18.94
CA VAL A 46 8.52 9.62 -18.84
C VAL A 46 9.20 10.10 -20.11
N TRP A 47 10.48 10.41 -20.00
CA TRP A 47 11.33 10.69 -21.15
C TRP A 47 12.55 9.77 -21.15
N THR A 48 12.79 9.06 -22.27
CA THR A 48 14.01 8.28 -22.51
C THR A 48 14.66 8.69 -23.83
N ARG A 49 15.96 8.41 -23.99
CA ARG A 49 16.68 8.71 -25.24
C ARG A 49 16.17 7.87 -26.41
N GLN A 50 15.74 6.62 -26.18
CA GLN A 50 15.27 5.74 -27.25
C GLN A 50 13.85 6.09 -27.73
N GLU A 51 12.94 6.42 -26.81
CA GLU A 51 11.49 6.51 -27.11
C GLU A 51 10.94 7.94 -27.03
N GLY A 52 11.75 8.90 -26.57
CA GLY A 52 11.29 10.26 -26.32
C GLY A 52 10.27 10.31 -25.17
N ILE A 53 9.28 11.19 -25.25
CA ILE A 53 8.21 11.30 -24.25
C ILE A 53 7.20 10.16 -24.48
N HIS A 54 6.97 9.33 -23.47
CA HIS A 54 6.03 8.22 -23.51
C HIS A 54 5.39 7.99 -22.14
N MET A 55 4.35 7.15 -22.10
CA MET A 55 3.70 6.73 -20.86
C MET A 55 4.27 5.39 -20.42
N ASP A 56 4.72 5.30 -19.17
CA ASP A 56 5.18 4.05 -18.56
C ASP A 56 4.43 3.77 -17.24
N THR A 57 4.48 2.53 -16.75
CA THR A 57 3.75 2.07 -15.58
C THR A 57 4.70 1.68 -14.44
N PHE A 58 4.59 2.40 -13.33
CA PHE A 58 5.45 2.22 -12.16
C PHE A 58 4.68 1.59 -11.01
N ARG A 59 5.29 0.58 -10.37
CA ARG A 59 4.75 -0.02 -9.14
C ARG A 59 5.24 0.78 -7.93
N LEU A 60 4.37 1.60 -7.36
CA LEU A 60 4.71 2.50 -6.26
C LEU A 60 4.02 2.09 -4.94
N PRO A 61 4.66 2.33 -3.78
CA PRO A 61 4.07 2.05 -2.48
C PRO A 61 2.96 3.06 -2.16
N VAL A 62 1.76 2.57 -1.85
CA VAL A 62 0.56 3.42 -1.67
C VAL A 62 -0.07 3.36 -0.29
N ALA A 63 0.25 2.34 0.50
CA ALA A 63 -0.27 2.20 1.86
C ALA A 63 0.50 1.12 2.64
N CYS A 64 0.49 1.23 3.97
CA CYS A 64 0.84 0.14 4.88
C CYS A 64 -0.42 -0.38 5.56
N SER A 65 -0.68 -1.70 5.50
CA SER A 65 -1.85 -2.30 6.15
C SER A 65 -1.47 -3.42 7.11
N CYS A 66 -2.14 -3.48 8.25
CA CYS A 66 -1.98 -4.61 9.17
C CYS A 66 -2.73 -5.84 8.66
N TYR A 67 -2.02 -6.96 8.49
CA TYR A 67 -2.61 -8.27 8.25
C TYR A 67 -2.65 -9.06 9.55
N VAL A 68 -3.85 -9.36 10.03
CA VAL A 68 -4.06 -10.21 11.21
C VAL A 68 -4.21 -11.64 10.73
N GLY A 69 -3.30 -12.52 11.16
CA GLY A 69 -3.40 -13.94 10.88
C GLY A 69 -4.65 -14.51 11.56
N LYS A 70 -5.30 -15.50 10.92
CA LYS A 70 -6.35 -16.25 11.61
C LYS A 70 -5.69 -16.95 12.81
N ALA A 71 -5.96 -16.48 14.03
CA ALA A 71 -5.78 -17.31 15.20
C ALA A 71 -6.55 -18.61 14.91
N ASP A 72 -5.92 -19.77 15.09
CA ASP A 72 -6.60 -21.05 14.99
C ASP A 72 -7.89 -20.94 15.80
N ARG A 73 -9.04 -21.00 15.11
CA ARG A 73 -10.38 -20.84 15.72
C ARG A 73 -10.70 -21.91 16.78
N LYS A 74 -9.73 -22.76 17.14
CA LYS A 74 -9.80 -23.68 18.28
C LYS A 74 -9.47 -23.03 19.64
N ALA A 75 -8.73 -21.92 19.71
CA ALA A 75 -8.32 -21.37 21.01
C ALA A 75 -9.40 -20.52 21.71
N THR A 76 -10.33 -19.91 20.95
CA THR A 76 -11.40 -19.08 21.52
C THR A 76 -12.53 -19.89 22.14
N GLN A 77 -12.72 -21.15 21.74
CA GLN A 77 -13.77 -22.01 22.28
C GLN A 77 -13.38 -22.71 23.60
N LEU A 78 -12.09 -22.77 23.94
CA LEU A 78 -11.62 -23.37 25.20
C LEU A 78 -11.63 -22.40 26.40
N ARG A 79 -11.92 -21.11 26.18
CA ARG A 79 -12.05 -20.10 27.25
C ARG A 79 -13.48 -19.85 27.73
N ARG A 80 -14.48 -20.60 27.24
CA ARG A 80 -15.82 -20.68 27.86
C ARG A 80 -15.94 -22.00 28.62
N GLY A 81 -15.25 -22.08 29.76
CA GLY A 81 -15.56 -23.07 30.79
C GLY A 81 -16.94 -22.78 31.41
N PRO A 82 -17.59 -23.77 32.04
CA PRO A 82 -18.93 -23.61 32.59
C PRO A 82 -18.89 -22.69 33.81
N GLY A 83 -19.56 -21.55 33.72
CA GLY A 83 -19.81 -20.66 34.85
C GLY A 83 -20.78 -21.34 35.81
N ARG A 84 -20.25 -21.70 36.98
CA ARG A 84 -20.96 -22.02 38.22
C ARG A 84 -21.82 -20.83 38.66
N THR A 85 -23.12 -21.06 38.86
CA THR A 85 -23.95 -20.74 40.06
C THR A 85 -25.40 -21.06 39.73
#